data_AF-A0A017SJS2-F1
#
_entry.id   AF-A0A017SJS2-F1
#
_cell.length_a   1.000
_cell.length_b   1.000
_cell.length_c   1.000
_cell.angle_alpha   90.00
_cell.angle_beta   90.00
_cell.angle_gamma   90.00
#
_symmetry.space_group_name_H-M   'P 1'
#
loop_
_entity.id
_entity.type
_entity.pdbx_description
1 polymer ?
#
loop_
_entity_poly.entity_id
_entity_poly.type
_entity_poly.pdbx_seq_one_letter_code
_entity_poly.pdbx_strand_id
1 'polypeptide(L)'
;MLTLVINPVYPEFEDRPLPLRLYDELDRKENLWLNPRLKALVKGDLTHSQAAIKFDTMLTEDTNRKYDKLIKRADPRNLTPEEGQGANMYIIMPHPRIHIGPIFSSFARL
;
A
#
# COMPACT_ATOMS: atom_id res chain seq x y z
N MET A 1 54.79 -18.53 -0.98
CA MET A 1 53.62 -19.00 -0.21
C MET A 1 52.38 -18.42 -0.85
N LEU A 2 51.48 -19.26 -1.37
CA LEU A 2 50.19 -18.85 -1.96
C LEU A 2 49.12 -19.06 -0.89
N THR A 3 48.59 -17.97 -0.35
CA THR A 3 47.42 -17.99 0.52
C THR A 3 46.21 -18.46 -0.28
N LEU A 4 45.76 -19.69 0.00
CA LEU A 4 44.47 -20.22 -0.44
C LEU A 4 43.36 -19.29 0.08
N VAL A 5 42.78 -18.50 -0.82
CA VAL A 5 41.53 -17.78 -0.55
C VAL A 5 40.44 -18.83 -0.45
N ILE A 6 40.09 -19.20 0.77
CA ILE A 6 38.94 -20.07 1.05
C ILE A 6 37.70 -19.23 0.71
N ASN A 7 37.10 -19.49 -0.44
CA ASN A 7 35.79 -18.94 -0.77
C ASN A 7 34.81 -19.44 0.30
N PRO A 8 34.12 -18.55 1.05
CA PRO A 8 33.11 -18.98 2.00
C PRO A 8 32.04 -19.75 1.24
N VAL A 9 31.80 -21.00 1.65
CA VAL A 9 30.69 -21.81 1.17
C VAL A 9 29.44 -21.18 1.72
N TYR A 10 28.78 -20.35 0.92
CA TYR A 10 27.44 -19.89 1.23
C TYR A 10 26.52 -21.13 1.19
N PRO A 11 25.69 -21.36 2.23
CA PRO A 11 24.67 -22.39 2.14
C PRO A 11 23.87 -22.14 0.87
N GLU A 12 23.66 -23.18 0.08
CA GLU A 12 22.78 -23.15 -1.08
C GLU A 12 21.43 -22.63 -0.57
N PHE A 13 21.14 -21.35 -0.84
CA PHE A 13 19.79 -20.86 -0.71
C PHE A 13 19.03 -21.67 -1.72
N GLU A 14 18.24 -22.64 -1.27
CA GLU A 14 17.24 -23.24 -2.13
C GLU A 14 16.50 -22.08 -2.78
N ASP A 15 16.36 -22.13 -4.11
CA ASP A 15 15.69 -21.13 -4.96
C ASP A 15 14.16 -21.08 -4.68
N ARG A 16 13.79 -21.13 -3.40
CA ARG A 16 12.44 -20.96 -2.92
C ARG A 16 12.21 -19.45 -2.81
N PRO A 17 11.18 -18.92 -3.47
CA PRO A 17 10.83 -17.51 -3.32
C PRO A 17 10.61 -17.19 -1.83
N LEU A 18 11.11 -16.04 -1.39
CA LEU A 18 10.89 -15.56 -0.02
C LEU A 18 9.38 -15.56 0.28
N PRO A 19 8.97 -15.99 1.48
CA PRO A 19 7.56 -16.01 1.83
C PRO A 19 7.01 -14.58 1.84
N LEU A 20 5.99 -14.34 1.03
CA LEU A 20 5.31 -13.05 0.91
C LEU A 20 4.76 -12.59 2.26
N ARG A 21 5.36 -11.55 2.84
CA ARG A 21 4.91 -10.93 4.10
C ARG A 21 3.92 -9.79 3.81
N LEU A 22 2.84 -10.12 3.09
CA LEU A 22 1.87 -9.12 2.64
C LEU A 22 1.02 -8.55 3.76
N TYR A 23 0.87 -9.27 4.88
CA TYR A 23 0.07 -8.84 6.03
C TYR A 23 0.98 -8.58 7.22
N ASP A 24 0.79 -7.43 7.85
CA ASP A 24 1.51 -6.98 9.05
C ASP A 24 0.49 -6.53 10.10
N GLU A 25 0.81 -6.67 11.39
CA GLU A 25 -0.03 -6.17 12.50
C GLU A 25 -0.23 -4.65 12.43
N LEU A 26 0.68 -3.94 11.74
CA LEU A 26 0.59 -2.51 11.48
C LEU A 26 -0.26 -2.14 10.25
N ASP A 27 -0.82 -3.13 9.54
CA ASP A 27 -1.70 -2.86 8.40
C ASP A 27 -3.00 -2.21 8.85
N ARG A 28 -3.12 -0.91 8.59
CA ARG A 28 -4.37 -0.18 8.79
C ARG A 28 -5.44 -0.75 7.87
N LYS A 29 -6.68 -0.78 8.34
CA LYS A 29 -7.86 -1.26 7.57
C LYS A 29 -7.95 -0.61 6.18
N GLU A 30 -7.55 0.65 6.09
CA GLU A 30 -7.49 1.45 4.86
C GLU A 30 -6.47 0.99 3.83
N ASN A 31 -5.52 0.13 4.21
CA ASN A 31 -4.45 -0.39 3.34
C ASN A 31 -4.66 -1.86 2.96
N LEU A 32 -5.58 -2.57 3.63
CA LEU A 32 -5.84 -4.00 3.40
C LEU A 32 -6.33 -4.33 1.98
N TRP A 33 -6.84 -3.34 1.24
CA TRP A 33 -7.25 -3.52 -0.15
C TRP A 33 -6.06 -3.79 -1.09
N LEU A 34 -4.84 -3.41 -0.69
CA LEU A 34 -3.64 -3.54 -1.51
C LEU A 34 -3.12 -4.99 -1.51
N ASN A 35 -3.13 -5.65 -0.36
CA ASN A 35 -2.52 -6.97 -0.15
C ASN A 35 -3.05 -8.07 -1.11
N PRO A 36 -4.37 -8.21 -1.37
CA PRO A 36 -4.88 -9.19 -2.33
C PRO A 36 -4.39 -8.95 -3.77
N ARG A 37 -4.20 -7.69 -4.16
CA ARG A 37 -3.75 -7.31 -5.51
C ARG A 37 -2.26 -7.56 -5.68
N LEU A 38 -1.46 -7.28 -4.66
CA LEU A 38 -0.04 -7.63 -4.63
C LEU A 38 0.16 -9.15 -4.68
N LYS A 39 -0.67 -9.92 -3.96
CA LYS A 39 -0.68 -11.38 -4.07
C LYS A 39 -0.97 -11.86 -5.49
N ALA A 40 -1.94 -11.24 -6.16
CA ALA A 40 -2.30 -11.58 -7.54
C ALA A 40 -1.19 -11.21 -8.54
N LEU A 41 -0.48 -10.09 -8.32
CA LEU A 41 0.70 -9.72 -9.11
C LEU A 41 1.81 -10.76 -9.00
N VAL A 42 2.17 -11.19 -7.78
CA VAL A 42 3.23 -12.19 -7.58
C VAL A 42 2.87 -13.54 -8.19
N LYS A 43 1.60 -13.92 -8.13
CA LYS A 43 1.11 -15.17 -8.73
C LYS A 43 1.01 -15.12 -10.26
N GLY A 44 1.07 -13.94 -10.86
CA GLY A 44 0.82 -13.74 -12.29
C GLY A 44 -0.67 -13.73 -12.69
N ASP A 45 -1.59 -13.76 -11.71
CA ASP A 45 -3.03 -13.64 -11.94
C ASP A 45 -3.42 -12.21 -12.42
N LEU A 46 -2.54 -11.24 -12.19
CA LEU A 46 -2.69 -9.85 -12.56
C LEU A 46 -1.42 -9.37 -13.26
N THR A 47 -1.54 -8.73 -14.43
CA THR A 47 -0.39 -8.10 -15.07
C THR A 47 -0.06 -6.76 -14.43
N HIS A 48 1.20 -6.30 -14.56
CA HIS A 48 1.64 -4.99 -14.08
C HIS A 48 0.73 -3.85 -14.59
N SER A 49 0.39 -3.85 -15.88
CA SER A 49 -0.49 -2.83 -16.48
C SER A 49 -1.90 -2.87 -15.90
N GLN A 50 -2.47 -4.06 -15.71
CA GLN A 50 -3.80 -4.20 -15.10
C GLN A 50 -3.79 -3.76 -13.63
N ALA A 51 -2.72 -4.05 -12.89
CA ALA A 51 -2.57 -3.59 -11.52
C ALA A 51 -2.47 -2.06 -11.45
N ALA A 52 -1.68 -1.44 -12.32
CA ALA A 52 -1.56 0.02 -12.40
C ALA A 52 -2.93 0.69 -12.64
N ILE A 53 -3.71 0.21 -13.60
CA ILE A 53 -5.07 0.72 -13.87
C ILE A 53 -5.97 0.55 -12.65
N LYS A 54 -5.92 -0.61 -11.98
CA LYS A 54 -6.73 -0.87 -10.78
C LYS A 54 -6.34 0.03 -9.61
N PHE A 55 -5.05 0.33 -9.44
CA PHE A 55 -4.57 1.27 -8.42
C PHE A 55 -5.06 2.68 -8.72
N ASP A 56 -4.89 3.14 -9.96
CA ASP A 56 -5.31 4.48 -10.38
C ASP A 56 -6.83 4.69 -10.24
N THR A 57 -7.62 3.69 -10.67
CA THR A 57 -9.08 3.70 -10.53
C THR A 57 -9.50 3.83 -9.07
N MET A 58 -8.87 3.05 -8.17
CA MET A 58 -9.21 3.05 -6.75
C MET A 58 -8.84 4.38 -6.07
N LEU A 59 -7.67 4.95 -6.40
CA LEU A 59 -7.26 6.27 -5.91
C LEU A 59 -8.24 7.35 -6.35
N THR A 60 -8.67 7.30 -7.61
CA THR A 60 -9.63 8.23 -8.19
C THR A 60 -10.99 8.10 -7.52
N GLU A 61 -11.51 6.88 -7.34
CA GLU A 61 -12.78 6.62 -6.66
C GLU A 61 -12.77 7.08 -5.20
N ASP A 62 -11.71 6.80 -4.44
CA ASP A 62 -11.59 7.27 -3.05
C ASP A 62 -11.56 8.81 -2.98
N THR A 63 -10.78 9.42 -3.86
CA THR A 63 -10.64 10.89 -3.94
C THR A 63 -11.98 11.54 -4.29
N ASN A 64 -12.68 11.03 -5.31
CA ASN A 64 -14.00 11.52 -5.71
C ASN A 64 -15.04 11.33 -4.60
N ARG A 65 -15.06 10.15 -3.96
CA ARG A 65 -15.95 9.87 -2.83
C ARG A 65 -15.72 10.85 -1.67
N LYS A 66 -14.46 11.17 -1.37
CA LYS A 66 -14.11 12.16 -0.33
C LYS A 66 -14.52 13.57 -0.73
N TYR A 67 -14.28 13.94 -1.99
CA TYR A 67 -14.71 15.22 -2.54
C TYR A 67 -16.24 15.40 -2.43
N ASP A 68 -17.01 14.41 -2.88
CA ASP A 68 -18.48 14.44 -2.83
C ASP A 68 -19.02 14.55 -1.41
N LYS A 69 -18.34 13.95 -0.43
CA LYS A 69 -18.69 14.08 0.99
C LYS A 69 -18.32 15.45 1.55
N LEU A 70 -17.18 16.00 1.13
CA LEU A 70 -16.66 17.26 1.62
C LEU A 70 -17.51 18.44 1.11
N ILE A 71 -17.90 18.44 -0.16
CA ILE A 71 -18.68 19.54 -0.77
C ILE A 71 -20.12 19.62 -0.23
N LYS A 72 -20.64 18.52 0.33
CA LYS A 72 -21.96 18.48 0.97
C LYS A 72 -21.97 19.02 2.40
N ARG A 73 -20.82 19.38 2.96
CA ARG A 73 -20.72 19.90 4.33
C ARG A 73 -21.19 21.35 4.39
N ALA A 74 -21.78 21.72 5.53
CA ALA A 74 -22.09 23.11 5.84
C ALA A 74 -20.82 23.98 5.89
N ASP A 75 -19.75 23.46 6.48
CA ASP A 75 -18.41 24.04 6.41
C ASP A 75 -17.36 22.97 6.08
N PRO A 76 -16.76 23.01 4.87
CA PRO A 76 -15.76 22.04 4.45
C PRO A 76 -14.38 22.25 5.08
N ARG A 77 -14.15 23.36 5.79
CA ARG A 77 -12.84 23.69 6.40
C ARG A 77 -12.71 23.21 7.84
N ASN A 78 -13.80 22.73 8.43
CA ASN A 78 -13.83 22.31 9.82
C ASN A 78 -14.19 20.82 9.93
N LEU A 79 -13.56 20.15 10.90
CA LEU A 79 -13.92 18.79 11.27
C LEU A 79 -15.30 18.80 11.93
N THR A 80 -16.11 17.78 11.68
CA THR A 80 -17.30 17.58 12.51
C THR A 80 -16.88 17.13 13.92
N PRO A 81 -17.73 17.32 14.94
CA PRO A 81 -17.42 16.88 16.30
C PRO A 81 -17.09 15.39 16.41
N GLU A 82 -17.71 14.53 15.58
CA GLU A 82 -17.40 13.10 15.55
C GLU A 82 -16.01 12.81 14.94
N GLU A 83 -15.58 13.60 13.96
CA GLU A 83 -14.29 13.44 13.30
C GLU A 83 -13.13 13.93 14.16
N GLY A 84 -13.35 14.97 14.97
CA GLY A 84 -12.34 15.53 15.88
C GLY A 84 -11.83 14.58 16.96
N GLN A 85 -12.48 13.42 17.17
CA GLN A 85 -12.08 12.42 18.17
C GLN A 85 -11.05 11.39 17.66
N GLY A 86 -10.66 11.43 16.39
CA GLY A 86 -9.68 10.46 15.88
C GLY A 86 -9.26 10.63 14.42
N ALA A 87 -9.85 11.56 13.67
CA ALA A 87 -9.48 11.86 12.30
C ALA A 87 -8.94 13.28 12.18
N ASN A 88 -7.93 13.46 11.33
CA ASN A 88 -7.46 14.79 10.95
C ASN A 88 -8.02 15.17 9.58
N MET A 89 -7.96 16.46 9.25
CA MET A 89 -8.43 16.96 7.95
C MET A 89 -7.74 16.27 6.76
N TYR A 90 -6.48 15.86 6.94
CA TYR A 90 -5.69 15.14 5.93
C TYR A 90 -6.28 13.78 5.52
N ILE A 91 -6.95 13.08 6.43
CA ILE A 91 -7.59 11.77 6.15
C ILE A 91 -8.93 11.94 5.41
N ILE A 92 -9.60 13.07 5.68
CA ILE A 92 -10.96 13.34 5.21
C ILE A 92 -10.97 14.04 3.85
N MET A 93 -10.02 14.94 3.62
CA MET A 93 -9.91 15.66 2.35
C MET A 93 -9.55 14.71 1.19
N PRO A 94 -9.98 15.05 -0.04
CA PRO A 94 -9.58 14.35 -1.25
C PRO A 94 -8.07 14.55 -1.48
N HIS A 95 -7.26 13.66 -0.91
CA HIS A 95 -5.81 13.75 -0.97
C HIS A 95 -5.19 12.41 -1.39
N PRO A 96 -4.85 12.22 -2.68
CA PRO A 96 -4.33 10.95 -3.17
C PRO A 96 -2.95 10.59 -2.59
N ARG A 97 -2.18 11.58 -2.12
CA ARG A 97 -0.83 11.39 -1.58
C ARG A 97 -0.82 10.48 -0.34
N ILE A 98 -1.91 10.42 0.42
CA ILE A 98 -2.00 9.57 1.61
C ILE A 98 -1.78 8.09 1.29
N HIS A 99 -2.07 7.69 0.04
CA HIS A 99 -1.95 6.32 -0.41
C HIS A 99 -0.55 5.97 -0.92
N ILE A 100 0.28 6.97 -1.25
CA ILE A 100 1.64 6.74 -1.78
C ILE A 100 2.49 5.97 -0.77
N GLY A 101 2.53 6.41 0.49
CA GLY A 101 3.30 5.76 1.54
C GLY A 101 2.93 4.28 1.72
N PRO A 102 1.64 3.96 1.95
CA PRO A 102 1.15 2.59 1.99
C PRO A 102 1.55 1.77 0.75
N ILE A 103 1.34 2.30 -0.45
CA ILE A 103 1.67 1.61 -1.71
C ILE A 103 3.15 1.25 -1.77
N PHE A 104 4.05 2.22 -1.53
CA PHE A 104 5.49 1.97 -1.51
C PHE A 104 5.89 0.95 -0.42
N SER A 105 5.32 1.08 0.78
CA SER A 105 5.64 0.17 1.89
C SER A 105 5.23 -1.27 1.60
N SER A 106 4.09 -1.48 0.95
CA SER A 106 3.62 -2.83 0.62
C SER A 106 4.38 -3.42 -0.56
N PHE A 107 4.87 -2.61 -1.51
CA PHE A 107 5.80 -3.09 -2.53
C PHE A 107 7.14 -3.53 -1.94
N ALA A 108 7.65 -2.86 -0.92
CA ALA A 108 8.89 -3.27 -0.24
C ALA A 108 8.78 -4.60 0.52
N ARG A 109 7.56 -5.14 0.68
CA ARG A 109 7.27 -6.44 1.32
C ARG A 109 7.09 -7.59 0.33
N LEU A 110 7.16 -7.29 -0.98
CA LEU A 110 7.25 -8.27 -2.05
C LEU A 110 8.68 -8.82 -2.14
#